data_AF-A0A928ISJ1-F1
#
_entry.id   AF-A0A928ISJ1-F1
#
_cell.length_a   1.000
_cell.length_b   1.000
_cell.length_c   1.000
_cell.angle_alpha   90.00
_cell.angle_beta   90.00
_cell.angle_gamma   90.00
#
_symmetry.space_group_name_H-M   'P 1'
#
loop_
_entity.id
_entity.type
_entity.pdbx_description
1 polymer ?
#
loop_
_entity_poly.entity_id
_entity_poly.type
_entity_poly.pdbx_seq_one_letter_code
_entity_poly.pdbx_strand_id
1 'polypeptide(L)'
;MNKDEKRKFCISLLRDKAAELERLPKRSDFPDDKVCLIKQKLGPWPRALEEAGLKEPPLVSRIEKNRAKRERARKNRKKFMRESKSHTDGGNNEDSV
;
A
#
# COMPACT_ATOMS: atom_id res chain seq x y z
N MET A 1 -11.51 29.83 6.27
CA MET A 1 -11.58 28.52 5.58
C MET A 1 -11.45 27.39 6.58
N ASN A 2 -12.56 26.71 6.81
CA ASN A 2 -12.65 25.55 7.68
C ASN A 2 -11.94 24.33 7.04
N LYS A 3 -11.60 23.32 7.86
CA LYS A 3 -10.90 22.12 7.38
C LYS A 3 -11.69 21.41 6.27
N ASP A 4 -13.01 21.38 6.37
CA ASP A 4 -13.88 20.72 5.40
C ASP A 4 -13.93 21.46 4.06
N GLU A 5 -13.95 22.79 4.09
CA GLU A 5 -13.89 23.62 2.88
C GLU A 5 -12.57 23.41 2.14
N LYS A 6 -11.44 23.36 2.88
CA LYS A 6 -10.11 23.08 2.29
C LYS A 6 -10.05 21.68 1.67
N ARG A 7 -10.68 20.67 2.29
CA ARG A 7 -10.79 19.32 1.72
C ARG A 7 -11.58 19.34 0.41
N LYS A 8 -12.77 19.96 0.40
CA LYS A 8 -13.60 20.09 -0.82
C LYS A 8 -12.87 20.83 -1.94
N PHE A 9 -12.15 21.91 -1.61
CA PHE A 9 -11.31 22.65 -2.55
C PHE A 9 -10.20 21.79 -3.16
N CYS A 10 -9.53 20.95 -2.36
CA CYS A 10 -8.52 20.04 -2.90
C CYS A 10 -9.13 19.00 -3.85
N ILE A 11 -10.33 18.51 -3.54
CA ILE A 11 -11.07 17.56 -4.37
C ILE A 11 -11.48 18.20 -5.70
N SER A 12 -12.03 19.42 -5.69
CA SER A 12 -12.39 20.13 -6.92
C SER A 12 -11.17 20.36 -7.78
N LEU A 13 -10.06 20.83 -7.20
CA LEU A 13 -8.81 21.06 -7.92
C LEU A 13 -8.28 19.80 -8.64
N LEU A 14 -8.41 18.62 -8.01
CA LEU A 14 -8.05 17.35 -8.65
C LEU A 14 -9.00 17.00 -9.81
N ARG A 15 -10.31 17.20 -9.63
CA ARG A 15 -11.32 16.91 -10.67
C ARG A 15 -11.20 17.85 -11.87
N ASP A 16 -11.04 19.13 -11.62
CA ASP A 16 -10.90 20.16 -12.66
C ASP A 16 -9.67 19.85 -13.52
N LYS A 17 -8.54 19.50 -12.87
CA LYS A 17 -7.33 19.16 -13.60
C LYS A 17 -7.44 17.83 -14.35
N ALA A 18 -8.17 16.86 -13.79
CA ALA A 18 -8.43 15.60 -14.49
C ALA A 18 -9.32 15.80 -15.73
N ALA A 19 -10.32 16.67 -15.63
CA ALA A 19 -11.19 17.05 -16.74
C ALA A 19 -10.40 17.83 -17.83
N GLU A 20 -9.54 18.76 -17.42
CA GLU A 20 -8.68 19.52 -18.35
C GLU A 20 -7.72 18.63 -19.13
N LEU A 21 -7.15 17.60 -18.48
CA LEU A 21 -6.15 16.74 -19.08
C LEU A 21 -6.73 15.47 -19.73
N GLU A 22 -8.04 15.23 -19.59
CA GLU A 22 -8.73 13.97 -19.94
C GLU A 22 -8.03 12.68 -19.44
N ARG A 23 -7.24 12.81 -18.37
CA ARG A 23 -6.47 11.72 -17.78
C ARG A 23 -6.33 11.89 -16.27
N LEU A 24 -5.88 10.82 -15.63
CA LEU A 24 -5.50 10.88 -14.21
C LEU A 24 -4.36 11.90 -13.99
N PRO A 25 -4.58 12.91 -13.13
CA PRO A 25 -3.57 13.91 -12.86
C PRO A 25 -2.47 13.31 -11.97
N LYS A 26 -1.23 13.56 -12.37
CA LYS A 26 -0.02 13.18 -11.66
C LYS A 26 0.42 14.33 -10.75
N ARG A 27 1.27 14.01 -9.78
CA ARG A 27 1.85 15.01 -8.88
C ARG A 27 2.58 16.12 -9.64
N SER A 28 3.28 15.77 -10.72
CA SER A 28 4.04 16.70 -11.56
C SER A 28 3.16 17.65 -12.38
N ASP A 29 1.85 17.40 -12.47
CA ASP A 29 0.91 18.29 -13.16
C ASP A 29 0.49 19.49 -12.30
N PHE A 30 0.96 19.56 -11.05
CA PHE A 30 0.66 20.63 -10.11
C PHE A 30 1.94 21.26 -9.57
N PRO A 31 1.89 22.56 -9.21
CA PRO A 31 2.97 23.20 -8.47
C PRO A 31 3.09 22.60 -7.06
N ASP A 32 4.31 22.60 -6.53
CA ASP A 32 4.66 21.96 -5.26
C ASP A 32 3.81 22.46 -4.08
N ASP A 33 3.44 23.73 -4.07
CA ASP A 33 2.57 24.32 -3.03
C ASP A 33 1.19 23.65 -3.00
N LYS A 34 0.60 23.43 -4.18
CA LYS A 34 -0.70 22.76 -4.31
C LYS A 34 -0.57 21.27 -3.98
N VAL A 35 0.51 20.62 -4.42
CA VAL A 35 0.80 19.22 -4.06
C VAL A 35 0.91 19.07 -2.54
N CYS A 36 1.60 19.98 -1.86
CA CYS A 36 1.73 19.98 -0.41
C CYS A 36 0.37 20.15 0.27
N LEU A 37 -0.44 21.11 -0.19
CA LEU A 37 -1.78 21.35 0.34
C LEU A 37 -2.69 20.11 0.19
N ILE A 38 -2.75 19.53 -1.01
CA ILE A 38 -3.51 18.31 -1.30
C ILE A 38 -3.04 17.19 -0.37
N LYS A 39 -1.72 17.00 -0.25
CA LYS A 39 -1.13 15.95 0.60
C LYS A 39 -1.50 16.14 2.08
N GLN A 40 -1.49 17.37 2.56
CA GLN A 40 -1.84 17.67 3.96
C GLN A 40 -3.33 17.47 4.26
N LYS A 41 -4.22 17.61 3.27
CA LYS A 41 -5.68 17.56 3.48
C LYS A 41 -6.33 16.23 3.10
N LEU A 42 -5.86 15.60 2.02
CA LEU A 42 -6.38 14.34 1.49
C LEU A 42 -5.45 13.15 1.77
N GLY A 43 -4.25 13.42 2.32
CA GLY A 43 -3.28 12.40 2.63
C GLY A 43 -2.44 11.97 1.41
N PRO A 44 -1.94 10.72 1.35
CA PRO A 44 -1.08 10.29 0.26
C PRO A 44 -1.80 10.35 -1.09
N TRP A 45 -1.07 10.69 -2.16
CA TRP A 45 -1.65 10.97 -3.49
C TRP A 45 -2.67 9.94 -4.01
N PRO A 46 -2.43 8.60 -3.90
CA PRO A 46 -3.43 7.63 -4.33
C PRO A 46 -4.77 7.77 -3.58
N ARG A 47 -4.72 8.08 -2.27
CA ARG A 47 -5.91 8.30 -1.44
C ARG A 47 -6.64 9.57 -1.84
N ALA A 48 -5.90 10.62 -2.20
CA ALA A 48 -6.46 11.84 -2.73
C ALA A 48 -7.22 11.61 -4.04
N LEU A 49 -6.69 10.76 -4.93
CA LEU A 49 -7.37 10.36 -6.17
C LEU A 49 -8.61 9.50 -5.91
N GLU A 50 -8.55 8.59 -4.94
CA GLU A 50 -9.71 7.81 -4.47
C GLU A 50 -10.81 8.72 -3.92
N GLU A 51 -10.45 9.69 -3.07
CA GLU A 51 -11.41 10.67 -2.53
C GLU A 51 -12.00 11.60 -3.60
N ALA A 52 -11.21 11.94 -4.62
CA ALA A 52 -11.71 12.70 -5.76
C ALA A 52 -12.63 11.86 -6.67
N GLY A 53 -12.75 10.55 -6.46
CA GLY A 53 -13.50 9.64 -7.32
C GLY A 53 -12.85 9.43 -8.69
N LEU A 54 -11.57 9.79 -8.83
CA LEU A 54 -10.81 9.60 -10.07
C LEU A 54 -10.25 8.18 -10.18
N LYS A 55 -10.10 7.49 -9.04
CA LYS A 55 -9.53 6.15 -8.98
C LYS A 55 -10.37 5.26 -8.07
N GLU A 56 -10.70 4.07 -8.55
CA GLU A 56 -11.35 3.08 -7.70
C GLU A 56 -10.39 2.57 -6.62
N PRO A 57 -10.88 2.42 -5.37
CA PRO A 57 -10.10 1.84 -4.31
C PRO A 57 -9.78 0.37 -4.65
N PRO A 58 -8.61 -0.14 -4.25
CA PRO A 58 -8.26 -1.54 -4.50
C PRO A 58 -9.23 -2.50 -3.80
N LEU A 59 -9.66 -3.54 -4.52
CA LEU A 59 -10.63 -4.58 -4.07
C LEU A 59 -10.26 -5.22 -2.73
N VAL A 60 -8.95 -5.41 -2.49
CA VAL A 60 -8.41 -5.97 -1.24
C VAL A 60 -7.74 -4.89 -0.43
N SER A 61 -8.15 -4.79 0.84
CA SER A 61 -7.64 -3.76 1.73
C SER A 61 -6.14 -3.93 1.99
N ARG A 62 -5.43 -2.81 2.23
CA ARG A 62 -3.99 -2.86 2.56
C ARG A 62 -3.74 -3.67 3.84
N ILE A 63 -4.68 -3.64 4.79
CA ILE A 63 -4.64 -4.38 6.04
C ILE A 63 -4.65 -5.89 5.75
N GLU A 64 -5.55 -6.32 4.87
CA GLU A 64 -5.67 -7.72 4.47
C GLU A 64 -4.42 -8.21 3.74
N LYS A 65 -3.88 -7.43 2.79
CA LYS A 65 -2.60 -7.75 2.14
C LYS A 65 -1.47 -7.94 3.15
N ASN A 66 -1.38 -7.05 4.13
CA ASN A 66 -0.37 -7.13 5.18
C ASN A 66 -0.56 -8.36 6.07
N ARG A 67 -1.80 -8.70 6.42
CA ARG A 67 -2.14 -9.91 7.17
C ARG A 67 -1.73 -11.16 6.40
N ALA A 68 -2.11 -11.27 5.12
CA ALA A 68 -1.74 -12.39 4.26
C ALA A 68 -0.21 -12.56 4.14
N LYS A 69 0.54 -11.45 4.02
CA LYS A 69 2.00 -11.47 4.01
C LYS A 69 2.58 -12.03 5.31
N ARG A 70 2.06 -11.61 6.48
CA ARG A 70 2.50 -12.10 7.79
C ARG A 70 2.21 -13.60 7.95
N GLU A 71 1.04 -14.05 7.54
CA GLU A 71 0.67 -15.47 7.59
C GLU A 71 1.58 -16.32 6.69
N ARG A 72 1.87 -15.86 5.47
CA ARG A 72 2.80 -16.54 4.56
C ARG A 72 4.21 -16.62 5.16
N ALA A 73 4.72 -15.52 5.72
CA ALA A 73 6.03 -15.51 6.37
C ALA A 73 6.10 -16.47 7.56
N ARG A 74 5.04 -16.54 8.38
CA ARG A 74 4.93 -17.49 9.50
C ARG A 74 4.94 -18.93 9.02
N LYS A 75 4.17 -19.25 7.97
CA LYS A 75 4.14 -20.60 7.36
C LYS A 75 5.50 -21.00 6.80
N ASN A 76 6.16 -20.10 6.06
CA ASN A 76 7.49 -20.35 5.48
C ASN A 76 8.55 -20.58 6.57
N ARG A 77 8.54 -19.77 7.65
CA ARG A 77 9.44 -19.96 8.79
C ARG A 77 9.24 -21.32 9.46
N LYS A 78 7.98 -21.73 9.67
CA LYS A 78 7.66 -23.03 10.27
C LYS A 78 8.10 -24.19 9.37
N LYS A 79 7.92 -24.08 8.05
CA LYS A 79 8.38 -25.08 7.08
C LYS A 79 9.90 -25.22 7.11
N PHE A 80 10.62 -24.10 7.02
CA PHE A 80 12.08 -24.07 7.09
C PHE A 80 12.60 -24.72 8.38
N MET A 81 12.06 -24.34 9.54
CA MET A 81 12.46 -24.94 10.83
C MET A 81 12.22 -26.45 10.88
N ARG A 82 11.12 -26.94 10.27
CA ARG A 82 10.84 -28.38 10.19
C ARG A 82 11.83 -29.10 9.27
N GLU A 83 12.13 -28.51 8.11
CA GLU A 83 13.09 -29.06 7.13
C GLU A 83 14.51 -29.10 7.69
N SER A 84 14.96 -28.03 8.38
CA SER A 84 16.25 -28.00 9.06
C SER A 84 16.34 -29.05 10.16
N LYS A 85 15.27 -29.22 10.95
CA LYS A 85 15.22 -30.23 12.02
C LYS A 85 15.24 -31.67 11.48
N SER A 86 14.59 -31.95 10.35
CA SER A 86 14.66 -33.27 9.71
C SER A 86 16.03 -33.58 9.10
N HIS A 87 16.85 -32.56 8.81
CA HIS A 87 18.19 -32.76 8.24
C HIS A 87 19.25 -33.03 9.32
N THR A 88 19.01 -32.60 10.56
CA THR A 88 19.95 -32.76 11.68
C THR A 88 19.78 -34.07 12.48
N ASP A 89 18.69 -34.82 12.26
CA ASP A 89 18.36 -36.03 13.03
C ASP A 89 18.80 -37.35 12.34
N GLY A 90 19.57 -37.27 11.25
CA GLY A 90 19.89 -38.42 10.37
C GLY A 90 21.32 -38.97 10.43
N GLY A 91 22.14 -38.57 11.40
CA GLY A 91 23.55 -38.99 11.47
C GLY A 91 23.94 -39.45 12.86
N ASN A 92 23.69 -40.72 13.18
CA ASN A 92 24.43 -41.54 14.15
C ASN A 92 24.00 -43.00 13.98
N ASN A 93 24.64 -43.70 13.05
CA ASN A 93 24.81 -45.15 13.08
C ASN A 93 26.28 -45.38 12.74
N GLU A 94 27.14 -45.34 13.75
CA GLU A 94 28.53 -45.79 13.65
C GLU A 94 28.63 -47.20 14.24
N ASP A 95 29.33 -48.03 13.48
CA ASP A 95 29.67 -49.43 13.68
C ASP A 95 30.08 -49.80 15.11
N SER A 96 29.59 -50.94 15.59
CA SER A 96 30.28 -51.71 16.63
C SER A 96 30.09 -53.20 16.37
N VAL A 97 31.12 -53.73 15.70
CA VAL A 97 31.79 -55.06 15.81
C VAL A 97 30.91 -56.29 16.03
#